data_AF-A0A0G4IW69-F1
#
_entry.id   AF-A0A0G4IW69-F1
#
_cell.length_a   1.000
_cell.length_b   1.000
_cell.length_c   1.000
_cell.angle_alpha   90.00
_cell.angle_beta   90.00
_cell.angle_gamma   90.00
#
_symmetry.space_group_name_H-M   'P 1'
#
loop_
_entity.id
_entity.type
_entity.pdbx_description
1 polymer ?
#
loop_
_entity_poly.entity_id
_entity_poly.type
_entity_poly.pdbx_seq_one_letter_code
_entity_poly.pdbx_strand_id
1 'polypeptide(L)'
;MSMLPDGQHAVHAAEARVIVHARVLELIDKFLTYKRGSGTDIERSIYQSMTRDEFVARLICNRPLSFMSASDTTLLRTRVRPRGSDWFLVGMPSENESSIQMSSYLTYDEMAISALLGVSSPTTFINSGGRYNRGRKRSSGSFIRNGIVIGAVGCRFEQPGRMESQFIIVAMDDQPEGGELKSLWASLYDIHAFPSYNDVKTAVGAGSEDFAVLGPDSYFNVAAYKQRIALTIETVFADANDRATTAGKYAYVHVVGLGLGVWKVHASQPRWFVDAVADVLNRVRFPMIGIIDFSWFSLPSPATCGGAQHEDRLATPVGNSVQIRFSKRDPADPLSGIPPNSMLLVATYAWDGNAFPGNEIYTGSLCGSGDPATAACCTIYELHNPYINPYFGKVFTAPSSAT
;
A
#
# COMPACT_ATOMS: atom_id res chain seq x y z
N MET A 1 5.24 34.69 -11.60
CA MET A 1 5.29 33.24 -11.28
C MET A 1 6.61 32.98 -10.58
N SER A 2 6.63 32.83 -9.25
CA SER A 2 7.84 32.36 -8.58
C SER A 2 8.04 30.91 -9.01
N MET A 3 9.06 30.67 -9.83
CA MET A 3 9.50 29.31 -10.17
C MET A 3 9.65 28.56 -8.84
N LEU A 4 9.08 27.35 -8.74
CA LEU A 4 9.60 26.40 -7.76
C LEU A 4 11.11 26.39 -7.99
N PRO A 5 11.97 26.54 -6.96
CA PRO A 5 13.40 26.53 -7.20
C PRO A 5 13.73 25.18 -7.82
N ASP A 6 14.02 25.16 -9.12
CA ASP A 6 14.20 23.95 -9.93
C ASP A 6 15.20 22.99 -9.26
N GLY A 7 16.16 23.53 -8.50
CA GLY A 7 17.11 22.77 -7.67
C GLY A 7 16.46 21.89 -6.60
N GLN A 8 15.52 22.38 -5.80
CA GLN A 8 14.92 21.56 -4.72
C GLN A 8 14.05 20.45 -5.29
N HIS A 9 13.25 20.76 -6.32
CA HIS A 9 12.41 19.77 -6.98
C HIS A 9 13.25 18.68 -7.66
N ALA A 10 14.36 19.05 -8.32
CA ALA A 10 15.29 18.10 -8.90
C ALA A 10 15.96 17.20 -7.85
N VAL A 11 16.36 17.75 -6.69
CA VAL A 11 16.86 16.95 -5.56
C VAL A 11 15.78 15.97 -5.09
N HIS A 12 14.54 16.43 -4.96
CA HIS A 12 13.45 15.55 -4.54
C HIS A 12 13.17 14.42 -5.55
N ALA A 13 13.19 14.73 -6.84
CA ALA A 13 13.04 13.74 -7.91
C ALA A 13 14.15 12.69 -7.89
N ALA A 14 15.40 13.12 -7.63
CA ALA A 14 16.55 12.24 -7.52
C ALA A 14 16.45 11.26 -6.33
N GLU A 15 15.73 11.60 -5.27
CA GLU A 15 15.52 10.76 -4.08
C GLU A 15 14.19 9.99 -4.07
N ALA A 16 13.40 10.08 -5.13
CA ALA A 16 12.25 9.20 -5.31
C ALA A 16 12.73 7.76 -5.53
N ARG A 17 12.04 6.80 -4.90
CA ARG A 17 12.37 5.37 -4.97
C ARG A 17 11.14 4.49 -4.84
N VAL A 18 11.20 3.32 -5.46
CA VAL A 18 10.29 2.20 -5.15
C VAL A 18 10.70 1.64 -3.81
N ILE A 19 9.72 1.33 -2.95
CA ILE A 19 9.96 0.64 -1.68
C ILE A 19 9.26 -0.72 -1.72
N VAL A 20 9.96 -1.77 -1.27
CA VAL A 20 9.45 -3.15 -1.32
C VAL A 20 10.08 -3.99 -0.21
N HIS A 21 9.32 -4.95 0.33
CA HIS A 21 9.84 -5.89 1.32
C HIS A 21 10.70 -6.99 0.69
N ALA A 22 11.78 -7.43 1.35
CA ALA A 22 12.67 -8.48 0.84
C ALA A 22 11.91 -9.78 0.48
N ARG A 23 10.98 -10.21 1.34
CA ARG A 23 10.13 -11.39 1.07
C ARG A 23 9.22 -11.25 -0.16
N VAL A 24 8.89 -10.02 -0.56
CA VAL A 24 8.11 -9.75 -1.78
C VAL A 24 9.00 -9.87 -3.01
N LEU A 25 10.30 -9.52 -2.91
CA LEU A 25 11.27 -9.82 -3.97
C LEU A 25 11.45 -11.33 -4.16
N GLU A 26 11.49 -12.10 -3.07
CA GLU A 26 11.49 -13.57 -3.14
C GLU A 26 10.21 -14.13 -3.77
N LEU A 27 9.04 -13.55 -3.43
CA LEU A 27 7.77 -13.89 -4.08
C LEU A 27 7.84 -13.63 -5.59
N ILE A 28 8.39 -12.49 -6.01
CA ILE A 28 8.55 -12.14 -7.43
C ILE A 28 9.41 -13.19 -8.15
N ASP A 29 10.54 -13.58 -7.56
CA ASP A 29 11.44 -14.58 -8.16
C ASP A 29 10.73 -15.93 -8.36
N LYS A 30 9.97 -16.37 -7.33
CA LYS A 30 9.16 -17.60 -7.41
C LYS A 30 7.99 -17.47 -8.39
N PHE A 31 7.31 -16.33 -8.41
CA PHE A 31 6.20 -16.04 -9.32
C PHE A 31 6.65 -16.09 -10.78
N LEU A 32 7.76 -15.43 -11.13
CA LEU A 32 8.30 -15.44 -12.49
C LEU A 32 8.70 -16.86 -12.91
N THR A 33 9.33 -17.61 -12.00
CA THR A 33 9.68 -19.02 -12.25
C THR A 33 8.45 -19.86 -12.55
N TYR A 34 7.40 -19.75 -11.73
CA TYR A 34 6.14 -20.44 -11.92
C TYR A 34 5.46 -20.05 -13.24
N LYS A 35 5.31 -18.75 -13.52
CA LYS A 35 4.60 -18.26 -14.72
C LYS A 35 5.33 -18.57 -16.02
N ARG A 36 6.66 -18.74 -16.01
CA ARG A 36 7.43 -19.24 -17.17
C ARG A 36 7.11 -20.69 -17.52
N GLY A 37 6.83 -21.53 -16.52
CA GLY A 37 6.49 -22.94 -16.73
C GLY A 37 5.00 -23.16 -16.99
N SER A 38 4.14 -22.48 -16.22
CA SER A 38 2.71 -22.81 -16.10
C SER A 38 1.77 -21.67 -16.51
N GLY A 39 2.29 -20.50 -16.88
CA GLY A 39 1.48 -19.38 -17.36
C GLY A 39 0.90 -19.63 -18.76
N THR A 40 0.05 -18.73 -19.24
CA THR A 40 -0.46 -18.76 -20.62
C THR A 40 0.66 -18.50 -21.64
N ASP A 41 0.39 -18.70 -22.94
CA ASP A 41 1.36 -18.35 -24.00
C ASP A 41 1.78 -16.87 -23.96
N ILE A 42 0.83 -15.98 -23.67
CA ILE A 42 1.07 -14.54 -23.53
C ILE A 42 1.95 -14.26 -22.32
N GLU A 43 1.61 -14.82 -21.16
CA GLU A 43 2.39 -14.67 -19.93
C GLU A 43 3.83 -15.18 -20.13
N ARG A 44 3.99 -16.39 -20.68
CA ARG A 44 5.30 -16.98 -20.95
C ARG A 44 6.13 -16.13 -21.90
N SER A 45 5.52 -15.59 -22.95
CA SER A 45 6.18 -14.69 -23.91
C SER A 45 6.71 -13.43 -23.23
N ILE A 46 5.91 -12.81 -22.35
CA ILE A 46 6.31 -11.60 -21.61
C ILE A 46 7.39 -11.91 -20.57
N TYR A 47 7.28 -13.02 -19.84
CA TYR A 47 8.18 -13.33 -18.72
C TYR A 47 9.46 -14.06 -19.12
N GLN A 48 9.58 -14.56 -20.36
CA GLN A 48 10.65 -15.47 -20.79
C GLN A 48 12.04 -15.00 -20.37
N SER A 49 12.36 -13.72 -20.58
CA SER A 49 13.66 -13.13 -20.22
C SER A 49 13.58 -12.08 -19.11
N MET A 50 12.41 -11.84 -18.53
CA MET A 50 12.18 -10.74 -17.59
C MET A 50 12.93 -10.94 -16.26
N THR A 51 13.85 -10.06 -15.95
CA THR A 51 14.54 -10.04 -14.66
C THR A 51 13.61 -9.56 -13.54
N ARG A 52 14.00 -9.81 -12.29
CA ARG A 52 13.29 -9.28 -11.12
C ARG A 52 13.15 -7.76 -11.17
N ASP A 53 14.22 -7.05 -11.53
CA ASP A 53 14.24 -5.59 -11.54
C ASP A 53 13.33 -5.04 -12.66
N GLU A 54 13.30 -5.70 -13.83
CA GLU A 54 12.35 -5.38 -14.90
C GLU A 54 10.91 -5.65 -14.47
N PHE A 55 10.65 -6.72 -13.72
CA PHE A 55 9.32 -7.00 -13.19
C PHE A 55 8.91 -5.94 -12.15
N VAL A 56 9.79 -5.54 -11.23
CA VAL A 56 9.53 -4.42 -10.30
C VAL A 56 9.21 -3.14 -11.05
N ALA A 57 9.97 -2.81 -12.10
CA ALA A 57 9.69 -1.65 -12.95
C ALA A 57 8.32 -1.77 -13.64
N ARG A 58 7.98 -2.96 -14.15
CA ARG A 58 6.67 -3.25 -14.75
C ARG A 58 5.52 -3.05 -13.78
N LEU A 59 5.62 -3.54 -12.53
CA LEU A 59 4.58 -3.37 -11.51
C LEU A 59 4.27 -1.89 -11.22
N ILE A 60 5.21 -0.98 -11.49
CA ILE A 60 5.01 0.48 -11.34
C ILE A 60 4.56 1.12 -12.67
N CYS A 61 5.25 0.83 -13.77
CA CYS A 61 5.09 1.54 -15.04
C CYS A 61 3.88 1.10 -15.86
N ASN A 62 3.38 -0.12 -15.64
CA ASN A 62 2.31 -0.71 -16.44
C ASN A 62 0.92 -0.49 -15.84
N ARG A 63 0.78 0.38 -14.84
CA ARG A 63 -0.52 0.75 -14.29
C ARG A 63 -1.29 1.70 -15.22
N PRO A 64 -2.64 1.66 -15.28
CA PRO A 64 -3.45 2.68 -15.93
C PRO A 64 -3.35 4.03 -15.19
N LEU A 65 -3.85 5.10 -15.82
CA LEU A 65 -3.89 6.42 -15.16
C LEU A 65 -4.81 6.38 -13.94
N SER A 66 -5.96 5.72 -14.07
CA SER A 66 -6.93 5.57 -12.99
C SER A 66 -7.56 4.19 -13.03
N PHE A 67 -7.80 3.62 -11.84
CA PHE A 67 -8.45 2.33 -11.61
C PHE A 67 -9.14 2.39 -10.25
N MET A 68 -10.46 2.20 -10.22
CA MET A 68 -11.26 2.42 -9.01
C MET A 68 -12.50 1.53 -8.99
N SER A 69 -13.14 1.44 -7.82
CA SER A 69 -14.44 0.81 -7.57
C SER A 69 -14.50 -0.70 -7.80
N ALA A 70 -15.56 -1.33 -7.33
CA ALA A 70 -15.88 -2.74 -7.59
C ALA A 70 -16.14 -3.07 -9.07
N SER A 71 -16.39 -2.08 -9.92
CA SER A 71 -16.57 -2.31 -11.36
C SER A 71 -15.30 -2.09 -12.17
N ASP A 72 -14.13 -1.98 -11.51
CA ASP A 72 -12.83 -1.73 -12.13
C ASP A 72 -12.87 -0.54 -13.13
N THR A 73 -13.54 0.54 -12.73
CA THR A 73 -13.66 1.76 -13.54
C THR A 73 -12.26 2.27 -13.87
N THR A 74 -11.93 2.28 -15.15
CA THR A 74 -10.54 2.46 -15.61
C THR A 74 -10.41 3.62 -16.59
N LEU A 75 -9.30 4.34 -16.49
CA LEU A 75 -8.78 5.22 -17.55
C LEU A 75 -7.38 4.76 -17.93
N LEU A 76 -7.24 4.20 -19.13
CA LEU A 76 -5.96 3.75 -19.67
C LEU A 76 -5.03 4.93 -19.99
N ARG A 77 -3.72 4.66 -20.13
CA ARG A 77 -2.72 5.68 -20.52
C ARG A 77 -3.00 6.27 -21.91
N THR A 78 -3.67 5.50 -22.77
CA THR A 78 -4.18 5.91 -24.08
C THR A 78 -5.47 6.73 -24.02
N ARG A 79 -5.98 7.06 -22.82
CA ARG A 79 -7.27 7.74 -22.54
C ARG A 79 -8.52 6.93 -22.88
N VAL A 80 -8.37 5.67 -23.26
CA VAL A 80 -9.48 4.73 -23.46
C VAL A 80 -10.09 4.32 -22.11
N ARG A 81 -11.41 4.12 -22.09
CA ARG A 81 -12.18 3.63 -20.93
C ARG A 81 -12.76 2.25 -21.26
N PRO A 82 -12.07 1.15 -20.91
CA PRO A 82 -12.57 -0.21 -21.14
C PRO A 82 -13.72 -0.55 -20.19
N ARG A 83 -14.37 -1.71 -20.41
CA ARG A 83 -15.26 -2.29 -19.41
C ARG A 83 -14.41 -2.94 -18.32
N GLY A 84 -14.86 -2.89 -17.06
CA GLY A 84 -14.13 -3.54 -15.97
C GLY A 84 -13.92 -5.04 -16.17
N SER A 85 -14.92 -5.72 -16.74
CA SER A 85 -14.84 -7.15 -17.12
C SER A 85 -13.68 -7.47 -18.05
N ASP A 86 -13.15 -6.49 -18.78
CA ASP A 86 -12.06 -6.71 -19.72
C ASP A 86 -10.72 -7.00 -18.99
N TRP A 87 -10.59 -6.66 -17.69
CA TRP A 87 -9.41 -7.01 -16.88
C TRP A 87 -9.24 -8.52 -16.68
N PHE A 88 -10.33 -9.29 -16.76
CA PHE A 88 -10.28 -10.76 -16.67
C PHE A 88 -9.67 -11.42 -17.90
N LEU A 89 -9.58 -10.68 -19.01
CA LEU A 89 -9.04 -11.17 -20.26
C LEU A 89 -7.52 -10.93 -20.36
N VAL A 90 -6.95 -10.07 -19.52
CA VAL A 90 -5.53 -9.66 -19.64
C VAL A 90 -4.61 -10.84 -19.36
N GLY A 91 -3.77 -11.18 -20.34
CA GLY A 91 -2.90 -12.35 -20.28
C GLY A 91 -3.59 -13.67 -20.63
N MET A 92 -4.88 -13.66 -20.97
CA MET A 92 -5.62 -14.83 -21.46
C MET A 92 -5.62 -14.89 -23.00
N PRO A 93 -5.84 -16.06 -23.64
CA PRO A 93 -5.88 -16.16 -25.09
C PRO A 93 -6.87 -15.22 -25.80
N SER A 94 -7.92 -14.80 -25.09
CA SER A 94 -8.92 -13.84 -25.54
C SER A 94 -8.59 -12.38 -25.21
N GLU A 95 -7.36 -12.05 -24.80
CA GLU A 95 -7.00 -10.64 -24.48
C GLU A 95 -7.19 -9.70 -25.68
N ASN A 96 -7.11 -10.21 -26.91
CA ASN A 96 -7.31 -9.44 -28.14
C ASN A 96 -8.74 -8.88 -28.32
N GLU A 97 -9.71 -9.36 -27.53
CA GLU A 97 -11.07 -8.80 -27.46
C GLU A 97 -11.14 -7.53 -26.59
N SER A 98 -10.06 -7.19 -25.89
CA SER A 98 -9.95 -6.08 -24.96
C SER A 98 -9.01 -4.98 -25.46
N SER A 99 -9.24 -3.75 -25.01
CA SER A 99 -8.26 -2.65 -25.18
C SER A 99 -7.12 -2.70 -24.15
N ILE A 100 -7.19 -3.63 -23.20
CA ILE A 100 -6.20 -3.87 -22.15
C ILE A 100 -5.37 -5.08 -22.56
N GLN A 101 -4.14 -4.83 -23.00
CA GLN A 101 -3.19 -5.85 -23.41
C GLN A 101 -2.12 -6.03 -22.33
N MET A 102 -1.77 -7.27 -21.99
CA MET A 102 -0.79 -7.57 -20.94
C MET A 102 0.59 -6.96 -21.24
N SER A 103 0.94 -6.80 -22.52
CA SER A 103 2.16 -6.09 -22.93
C SER A 103 2.26 -4.67 -22.36
N SER A 104 1.12 -4.02 -22.11
CA SER A 104 1.02 -2.64 -21.64
C SER A 104 0.45 -2.49 -20.23
N TYR A 105 -0.26 -3.49 -19.72
CA TYR A 105 -0.95 -3.44 -18.44
C TYR A 105 -0.78 -4.71 -17.61
N LEU A 106 -1.07 -4.61 -16.32
CA LEU A 106 -0.92 -5.71 -15.36
C LEU A 106 -2.07 -6.72 -15.47
N THR A 107 -1.78 -8.01 -15.26
CA THR A 107 -2.81 -9.01 -14.95
C THR A 107 -3.28 -8.88 -13.50
N TYR A 108 -4.40 -9.51 -13.14
CA TYR A 108 -4.87 -9.54 -11.74
C TYR A 108 -3.86 -10.15 -10.75
N ASP A 109 -3.07 -11.13 -11.19
CA ASP A 109 -2.01 -11.73 -10.38
C ASP A 109 -0.87 -10.72 -10.14
N GLU A 110 -0.49 -9.97 -11.19
CA GLU A 110 0.51 -8.91 -11.08
C GLU A 110 0.02 -7.76 -10.21
N MET A 111 -1.26 -7.38 -10.30
CA MET A 111 -1.85 -6.34 -9.45
C MET A 111 -1.76 -6.70 -7.96
N ALA A 112 -1.97 -7.97 -7.59
CA ALA A 112 -1.85 -8.41 -6.20
C ALA A 112 -0.43 -8.22 -5.67
N ILE A 113 0.60 -8.52 -6.48
CA ILE A 113 2.01 -8.27 -6.13
C ILE A 113 2.30 -6.77 -6.12
N SER A 114 1.80 -6.03 -7.12
CA SER A 114 1.94 -4.58 -7.25
C SER A 114 1.43 -3.81 -6.03
N ALA A 115 0.39 -4.32 -5.36
CA ALA A 115 -0.15 -3.78 -4.11
C ALA A 115 0.79 -3.94 -2.90
N LEU A 116 1.86 -4.73 -3.01
CA LEU A 116 2.90 -4.85 -1.98
C LEU A 116 4.08 -3.89 -2.20
N LEU A 117 4.08 -3.14 -3.30
CA LEU A 117 5.08 -2.11 -3.59
C LEU A 117 4.53 -0.73 -3.22
N GLY A 118 5.41 0.12 -2.70
CA GLY A 118 5.14 1.53 -2.48
C GLY A 118 6.07 2.44 -3.26
N VAL A 119 5.77 3.74 -3.24
CA VAL A 119 6.66 4.79 -3.79
C VAL A 119 6.86 5.85 -2.74
N SER A 120 8.12 6.22 -2.50
CA SER A 120 8.53 7.18 -1.49
C SER A 120 9.39 8.28 -2.10
N SER A 121 9.09 9.54 -1.77
CA SER A 121 9.95 10.67 -2.13
C SER A 121 9.90 11.77 -1.07
N PRO A 122 10.98 12.55 -0.90
CA PRO A 122 10.83 13.87 -0.31
C PRO A 122 9.94 14.72 -1.21
N THR A 123 9.11 15.57 -0.63
CA THR A 123 8.13 16.35 -1.36
C THR A 123 8.01 17.76 -0.81
N THR A 124 7.50 18.66 -1.63
CA THR A 124 7.12 20.01 -1.21
C THR A 124 5.61 20.11 -1.14
N PHE A 125 5.08 20.35 0.05
CA PHE A 125 3.65 20.58 0.27
C PHE A 125 3.28 22.03 -0.09
N ILE A 126 2.05 22.24 -0.52
CA ILE A 126 1.46 23.57 -0.78
C ILE A 126 0.29 23.91 0.16
N ASN A 127 -0.21 22.92 0.92
CA ASN A 127 -1.24 23.04 1.96
C ASN A 127 -1.13 21.86 2.96
N SER A 128 -2.10 21.73 3.88
CA SER A 128 -2.10 20.69 4.93
C SER A 128 -2.36 19.26 4.43
N GLY A 129 -2.93 19.09 3.22
CA GLY A 129 -3.24 17.77 2.68
C GLY A 129 -4.63 17.22 3.02
N GLY A 130 -5.53 18.02 3.59
CA GLY A 130 -6.90 17.58 3.87
C GLY A 130 -7.65 17.07 2.63
N ARG A 131 -8.59 16.14 2.83
CA ARG A 131 -9.28 15.40 1.75
C ARG A 131 -9.97 16.28 0.70
N TYR A 132 -10.33 17.52 1.06
CA TYR A 132 -11.00 18.50 0.19
C TYR A 132 -10.10 19.70 -0.15
N ASN A 133 -8.77 19.55 -0.09
CA ASN A 133 -7.85 20.65 -0.31
C ASN A 133 -7.89 21.20 -1.75
N ARG A 134 -8.19 20.35 -2.75
CA ARG A 134 -8.39 20.73 -4.16
C ARG A 134 -7.27 21.60 -4.75
N GLY A 135 -6.02 21.39 -4.35
CA GLY A 135 -4.89 22.16 -4.87
C GLY A 135 -4.80 23.59 -4.36
N ARG A 136 -5.62 23.97 -3.37
CA ARG A 136 -5.64 25.32 -2.83
C ARG A 136 -4.38 25.57 -2.02
N LYS A 137 -3.51 26.46 -2.50
CA LYS A 137 -2.32 26.90 -1.78
C LYS A 137 -2.74 27.57 -0.46
N ARG A 138 -2.06 27.24 0.64
CA ARG A 138 -2.24 27.91 1.93
C ARG A 138 -1.07 28.86 2.24
N SER A 139 -1.24 29.69 3.25
CA SER A 139 -0.21 30.62 3.71
C SER A 139 1.00 29.87 4.25
N SER A 140 2.19 30.43 4.03
CA SER A 140 3.42 29.89 4.61
C SER A 140 3.30 29.81 6.13
N GLY A 141 3.80 28.73 6.73
CA GLY A 141 3.74 28.50 8.17
C GLY A 141 2.44 27.87 8.67
N SER A 142 1.36 27.82 7.86
CA SER A 142 0.12 27.12 8.26
C SER A 142 0.16 25.61 8.02
N PHE A 143 1.28 25.08 7.52
CA PHE A 143 1.53 23.68 7.19
C PHE A 143 3.05 23.45 7.11
N ILE A 144 3.46 22.19 7.21
CA ILE A 144 4.85 21.75 7.05
C ILE A 144 5.21 21.79 5.57
N ARG A 145 6.24 22.57 5.21
CA ARG A 145 6.57 22.82 3.80
C ARG A 145 7.23 21.63 3.10
N ASN A 146 8.09 20.89 3.80
CA ASN A 146 8.84 19.77 3.25
C ASN A 146 8.73 18.56 4.18
N GLY A 147 8.62 17.38 3.60
CA GLY A 147 8.58 16.11 4.30
C GLY A 147 8.69 14.96 3.31
N ILE A 148 8.53 13.74 3.78
CA ILE A 148 8.47 12.54 2.96
C ILE A 148 7.01 12.17 2.73
N VAL A 149 6.65 11.81 1.50
CA VAL A 149 5.37 11.18 1.21
C VAL A 149 5.59 9.77 0.70
N ILE A 150 4.83 8.84 1.26
CA ILE A 150 4.85 7.43 0.89
C ILE A 150 3.46 7.01 0.39
N GLY A 151 3.38 6.61 -0.88
CA GLY A 151 2.21 5.91 -1.41
C GLY A 151 2.28 4.44 -1.02
N ALA A 152 1.30 3.97 -0.24
CA ALA A 152 1.22 2.59 0.22
C ALA A 152 -0.19 2.05 -0.02
N VAL A 153 -0.29 0.75 -0.28
CA VAL A 153 -1.54 0.11 -0.72
C VAL A 153 -2.03 -0.86 0.36
N GLY A 154 -3.30 -0.74 0.73
CA GLY A 154 -3.97 -1.68 1.63
C GLY A 154 -4.66 -2.82 0.88
N CYS A 155 -5.37 -3.69 1.59
CA CYS A 155 -6.09 -4.80 0.97
C CYS A 155 -7.33 -4.31 0.20
N ARG A 156 -7.53 -4.81 -1.02
CA ARG A 156 -8.75 -4.59 -1.81
C ARG A 156 -9.62 -5.83 -1.84
N PHE A 157 -10.89 -5.68 -1.43
CA PHE A 157 -11.89 -6.76 -1.37
C PHE A 157 -13.08 -6.58 -2.31
N GLU A 158 -13.06 -5.56 -3.16
CA GLU A 158 -14.20 -5.23 -4.02
C GLU A 158 -14.45 -6.25 -5.16
N GLN A 159 -13.44 -7.03 -5.53
CA GLN A 159 -13.56 -8.05 -6.56
C GLN A 159 -13.40 -9.46 -5.98
N PRO A 160 -14.48 -10.27 -5.92
CA PRO A 160 -14.43 -11.64 -5.42
C PRO A 160 -13.39 -12.48 -6.16
N GLY A 161 -12.63 -13.29 -5.42
CA GLY A 161 -11.64 -14.21 -5.98
C GLY A 161 -10.44 -13.54 -6.66
N ARG A 162 -10.26 -12.23 -6.54
CA ARG A 162 -9.11 -11.48 -7.09
C ARG A 162 -8.40 -10.68 -6.01
N MET A 163 -7.17 -10.25 -6.29
CA MET A 163 -6.37 -9.42 -5.36
C MET A 163 -6.28 -10.06 -3.97
N GLU A 164 -6.36 -9.30 -2.89
CA GLU A 164 -6.37 -9.82 -1.53
C GLU A 164 -7.62 -10.65 -1.18
N SER A 165 -8.76 -10.46 -1.89
CA SER A 165 -9.98 -11.23 -1.64
C SER A 165 -9.73 -12.74 -1.71
N GLN A 166 -8.93 -13.20 -2.69
CA GLN A 166 -8.70 -14.62 -2.92
C GLN A 166 -7.87 -15.32 -1.82
N PHE A 167 -7.24 -14.55 -0.93
CA PHE A 167 -6.37 -15.07 0.14
C PHE A 167 -6.97 -14.84 1.54
N ILE A 168 -7.87 -13.87 1.67
CA ILE A 168 -8.39 -13.40 2.96
C ILE A 168 -9.88 -13.70 3.12
N ILE A 169 -10.68 -13.58 2.05
CA ILE A 169 -12.09 -13.99 2.10
C ILE A 169 -12.13 -15.50 1.85
N VAL A 170 -12.80 -16.21 2.74
CA VAL A 170 -13.02 -17.65 2.62
C VAL A 170 -14.51 -17.86 2.35
N ALA A 171 -14.87 -18.04 1.08
CA ALA A 171 -16.25 -18.22 0.65
C ALA A 171 -16.61 -19.71 0.55
N MET A 172 -17.90 -20.05 0.69
CA MET A 172 -18.38 -21.43 0.62
C MET A 172 -18.19 -22.06 -0.78
N ASP A 173 -18.25 -21.25 -1.83
CA ASP A 173 -18.14 -21.64 -3.23
C ASP A 173 -16.72 -21.51 -3.80
N ASP A 174 -15.74 -21.09 -2.99
CA ASP A 174 -14.35 -20.99 -3.42
C ASP A 174 -13.82 -22.36 -3.84
N GLN A 175 -13.67 -22.56 -5.15
CA GLN A 175 -12.92 -23.67 -5.68
C GLN A 175 -11.43 -23.40 -5.43
N PRO A 176 -10.64 -24.40 -5.04
CA PRO A 176 -9.19 -24.28 -4.92
C PRO A 176 -8.55 -24.21 -6.32
N GLU A 177 -8.83 -23.18 -7.11
CA GLU A 177 -8.05 -22.86 -8.30
C GLU A 177 -6.71 -22.22 -7.89
N GLY A 178 -5.65 -22.54 -8.63
CA GLY A 178 -4.33 -21.92 -8.48
C GLY A 178 -3.40 -22.54 -7.44
N GLY A 179 -3.54 -23.83 -7.13
CA GLY A 179 -2.81 -24.55 -6.06
C GLY A 179 -1.38 -24.09 -5.80
N GLU A 180 -0.49 -24.13 -6.80
CA GLU A 180 0.92 -23.73 -6.62
C GLU A 180 1.09 -22.21 -6.40
N LEU A 181 0.36 -21.37 -7.15
CA LEU A 181 0.39 -19.92 -6.96
C LEU A 181 -0.12 -19.54 -5.56
N LYS A 182 -1.22 -20.15 -5.10
CA LYS A 182 -1.72 -19.97 -3.73
C LYS A 182 -0.70 -20.45 -2.69
N SER A 183 0.07 -21.51 -2.93
CA SER A 183 1.14 -21.93 -2.03
C SER A 183 2.27 -20.90 -1.92
N LEU A 184 2.62 -20.18 -3.00
CA LEU A 184 3.59 -19.08 -2.93
C LEU A 184 3.10 -17.97 -1.99
N TRP A 185 1.82 -17.61 -2.07
CA TRP A 185 1.19 -16.62 -1.18
C TRP A 185 1.06 -17.11 0.26
N ALA A 186 0.75 -18.39 0.47
CA ALA A 186 0.72 -18.99 1.80
C ALA A 186 2.10 -18.88 2.48
N SER A 187 3.18 -19.19 1.73
CA SER A 187 4.56 -19.01 2.20
C SER A 187 4.91 -17.54 2.49
N LEU A 188 4.39 -16.58 1.73
CA LEU A 188 4.57 -15.16 2.00
C LEU A 188 3.90 -14.71 3.31
N TYR A 189 2.75 -15.29 3.65
CA TYR A 189 2.01 -14.96 4.86
C TYR A 189 2.37 -15.82 6.07
N ASP A 190 3.40 -16.67 5.97
CA ASP A 190 3.75 -17.65 7.02
C ASP A 190 2.59 -18.58 7.39
N ILE A 191 1.77 -18.94 6.40
CA ILE A 191 0.65 -19.86 6.53
C ILE A 191 1.03 -21.17 5.82
N HIS A 192 0.81 -22.31 6.49
CA HIS A 192 1.09 -23.63 5.91
C HIS A 192 0.25 -23.87 4.64
N ALA A 193 -1.06 -23.63 4.73
CA ALA A 193 -1.99 -23.66 3.62
C ALA A 193 -3.20 -22.78 3.94
N PHE A 194 -3.80 -22.16 2.92
CA PHE A 194 -5.06 -21.44 3.12
C PHE A 194 -6.18 -22.42 3.49
N PRO A 195 -6.95 -22.15 4.55
CA PRO A 195 -7.96 -23.07 5.05
C PRO A 195 -9.17 -23.12 4.10
N SER A 196 -9.85 -24.26 4.06
CA SER A 196 -11.14 -24.38 3.38
C SER A 196 -12.25 -23.72 4.20
N TYR A 197 -13.41 -23.47 3.58
CA TYR A 197 -14.59 -22.97 4.29
C TYR A 197 -14.98 -23.86 5.49
N ASN A 198 -14.90 -25.19 5.35
CA ASN A 198 -15.25 -26.11 6.44
C ASN A 198 -14.24 -26.07 7.59
N ASP A 199 -12.95 -25.89 7.30
CA ASP A 199 -11.92 -25.72 8.33
C ASP A 199 -12.19 -24.44 9.13
N VAL A 200 -12.48 -23.33 8.44
CA VAL A 200 -12.79 -22.05 9.08
C VAL A 200 -14.08 -22.13 9.88
N LYS A 201 -15.15 -22.71 9.33
CA LYS A 201 -16.42 -22.91 10.04
C LYS A 201 -16.23 -23.69 11.34
N THR A 202 -15.41 -24.73 11.31
CA THR A 202 -15.07 -25.55 12.48
C THR A 202 -14.28 -24.73 13.51
N ALA A 203 -13.25 -24.00 13.07
CA ALA A 203 -12.44 -23.15 13.93
C ALA A 203 -13.25 -22.03 14.60
N VAL A 204 -14.13 -21.36 13.85
CA VAL A 204 -15.05 -20.34 14.39
C VAL A 204 -16.02 -20.96 15.38
N GLY A 205 -16.58 -22.15 15.09
CA GLY A 205 -17.44 -22.89 16.02
C GLY A 205 -16.73 -23.29 17.32
N ALA A 206 -15.41 -23.44 17.28
CA ALA A 206 -14.55 -23.67 18.44
C ALA A 206 -14.06 -22.40 19.14
N GLY A 207 -14.43 -21.21 18.66
CA GLY A 207 -14.09 -19.91 19.27
C GLY A 207 -12.75 -19.31 18.82
N SER A 208 -12.20 -19.71 17.66
CA SER A 208 -10.99 -19.08 17.10
C SER A 208 -11.23 -17.60 16.75
N GLU A 209 -10.28 -16.75 17.14
CA GLU A 209 -10.24 -15.31 16.80
C GLU A 209 -9.46 -15.02 15.50
N ASP A 210 -8.85 -16.05 14.90
CA ASP A 210 -8.11 -15.92 13.63
C ASP A 210 -9.05 -15.69 12.44
N PHE A 211 -10.35 -15.85 12.65
CA PHE A 211 -11.39 -15.69 11.64
C PHE A 211 -12.54 -14.84 12.17
N ALA A 212 -13.18 -14.08 11.28
CA ALA A 212 -14.40 -13.34 11.57
C ALA A 212 -15.51 -13.71 10.58
N VAL A 213 -16.75 -13.66 11.04
CA VAL A 213 -17.93 -13.91 10.19
C VAL A 213 -18.22 -12.67 9.34
N LEU A 214 -18.29 -12.83 8.03
CA LEU A 214 -18.74 -11.75 7.11
C LEU A 214 -20.22 -11.89 6.76
N GLY A 215 -20.70 -13.13 6.67
CA GLY A 215 -22.09 -13.45 6.34
C GLY A 215 -22.36 -14.95 6.50
N PRO A 216 -23.52 -15.44 6.03
CA PRO A 216 -23.87 -16.86 6.15
C PRO A 216 -22.88 -17.78 5.41
N ASP A 217 -22.31 -17.32 4.30
CA ASP A 217 -21.52 -18.14 3.38
C ASP A 217 -20.08 -17.62 3.19
N SER A 218 -19.61 -16.75 4.08
CA SER A 218 -18.24 -16.23 3.99
C SER A 218 -17.65 -15.84 5.34
N TYR A 219 -16.35 -16.08 5.46
CA TYR A 219 -15.51 -15.69 6.58
C TYR A 219 -14.36 -14.79 6.12
N PHE A 220 -13.77 -14.09 7.08
CA PHE A 220 -12.59 -13.26 6.91
C PHE A 220 -11.43 -13.87 7.69
N ASN A 221 -10.32 -14.15 7.01
CA ASN A 221 -9.09 -14.64 7.61
C ASN A 221 -8.28 -13.48 8.20
N VAL A 222 -8.44 -13.25 9.50
CA VAL A 222 -7.82 -12.15 10.25
C VAL A 222 -6.30 -12.31 10.27
N ALA A 223 -5.81 -13.53 10.45
CA ALA A 223 -4.37 -13.82 10.47
C ALA A 223 -3.71 -13.45 9.13
N ALA A 224 -4.27 -13.90 8.00
CA ALA A 224 -3.76 -13.55 6.66
C ALA A 224 -3.82 -12.03 6.39
N TYR A 225 -4.89 -11.37 6.81
CA TYR A 225 -5.00 -9.91 6.71
C TYR A 225 -3.91 -9.19 7.49
N LYS A 226 -3.66 -9.58 8.74
CA LYS A 226 -2.61 -8.96 9.56
C LYS A 226 -1.23 -9.15 8.93
N GLN A 227 -0.93 -10.32 8.37
CA GLN A 227 0.33 -10.59 7.68
C GLN A 227 0.49 -9.71 6.42
N ARG A 228 -0.58 -9.60 5.62
CA ARG A 228 -0.59 -8.72 4.44
C ARG A 228 -0.37 -7.24 4.79
N ILE A 229 -0.96 -6.76 5.88
CA ILE A 229 -0.73 -5.39 6.38
C ILE A 229 0.68 -5.24 6.94
N ALA A 230 1.19 -6.23 7.68
CA ALA A 230 2.52 -6.20 8.28
C ALA A 230 3.62 -5.96 7.23
N LEU A 231 3.57 -6.65 6.08
CA LEU A 231 4.52 -6.43 4.97
C LEU A 231 4.54 -4.97 4.48
N THR A 232 3.38 -4.33 4.38
CA THR A 232 3.28 -2.92 3.98
C THR A 232 3.84 -2.00 5.08
N ILE A 233 3.49 -2.25 6.33
CA ILE A 233 3.93 -1.42 7.46
C ILE A 233 5.43 -1.53 7.69
N GLU A 234 6.01 -2.73 7.61
CA GLU A 234 7.47 -2.92 7.67
C GLU A 234 8.18 -2.13 6.57
N THR A 235 7.64 -2.16 5.36
CA THR A 235 8.22 -1.44 4.22
C THR A 235 8.16 0.08 4.45
N VAL A 236 7.02 0.61 4.89
CA VAL A 236 6.85 2.02 5.23
C VAL A 236 7.78 2.44 6.37
N PHE A 237 7.88 1.64 7.43
CA PHE A 237 8.69 1.97 8.61
C PHE A 237 10.19 1.84 8.34
N ALA A 238 10.60 0.88 7.51
CA ALA A 238 12.00 0.78 7.07
C ALA A 238 12.41 2.02 6.26
N ASP A 239 11.58 2.46 5.31
CA ASP A 239 11.84 3.69 4.52
C ASP A 239 11.86 4.93 5.42
N ALA A 240 10.88 5.05 6.33
CA ALA A 240 10.82 6.15 7.28
C ALA A 240 12.05 6.21 8.19
N ASN A 241 12.48 5.06 8.71
CA ASN A 241 13.65 4.94 9.57
C ASN A 241 14.95 5.27 8.83
N ASP A 242 15.11 4.79 7.59
CA ASP A 242 16.27 5.08 6.74
C ASP A 242 16.38 6.60 6.43
N ARG A 243 15.27 7.22 6.03
CA ARG A 243 15.23 8.66 5.75
C ARG A 243 15.47 9.51 7.00
N ALA A 244 14.92 9.08 8.14
CA ALA A 244 15.12 9.75 9.43
C ALA A 244 16.57 9.62 9.92
N THR A 245 17.19 8.45 9.73
CA THR A 245 18.62 8.22 9.97
C THR A 245 19.47 9.18 9.13
N THR A 246 19.21 9.23 7.82
CA THR A 246 19.93 10.12 6.88
C THR A 246 19.77 11.59 7.26
N ALA A 247 18.58 11.99 7.71
CA ALA A 247 18.29 13.36 8.14
C ALA A 247 18.85 13.72 9.53
N GLY A 248 19.34 12.75 10.30
CA GLY A 248 19.76 12.95 11.69
C GLY A 248 18.63 13.39 12.62
N LYS A 249 17.39 12.95 12.36
CA LYS A 249 16.18 13.34 13.11
C LYS A 249 15.32 12.13 13.41
N TYR A 250 14.49 12.19 14.45
CA TYR A 250 13.42 11.22 14.61
C TYR A 250 12.31 11.44 13.57
N ALA A 251 11.70 10.35 13.10
CA ALA A 251 10.52 10.38 12.23
C ALA A 251 9.24 10.61 13.04
N TYR A 252 8.41 11.51 12.53
CA TYR A 252 6.98 11.58 12.81
C TYR A 252 6.26 10.87 11.66
N VAL A 253 5.75 9.67 11.90
CA VAL A 253 5.09 8.87 10.88
C VAL A 253 3.58 9.07 10.99
N HIS A 254 3.01 9.81 10.05
CA HIS A 254 1.57 9.97 9.90
C HIS A 254 1.04 8.81 9.07
N VAL A 255 0.21 7.97 9.70
CA VAL A 255 -0.34 6.74 9.12
C VAL A 255 -1.83 6.90 8.92
N VAL A 256 -2.28 6.94 7.67
CA VAL A 256 -3.70 6.84 7.32
C VAL A 256 -4.14 5.38 7.24
N GLY A 257 -5.45 5.15 7.25
CA GLY A 257 -6.02 3.81 7.07
C GLY A 257 -5.84 3.30 5.64
N LEU A 258 -4.87 2.43 5.42
CA LEU A 258 -4.62 1.79 4.11
C LEU A 258 -5.67 0.68 3.89
N GLY A 259 -6.53 0.83 2.89
CA GLY A 259 -7.62 -0.11 2.63
C GLY A 259 -8.76 -0.11 3.66
N LEU A 260 -8.81 0.89 4.54
CA LEU A 260 -9.87 1.01 5.58
C LEU A 260 -11.05 1.89 5.16
N GLY A 261 -11.03 2.41 3.93
CA GLY A 261 -12.10 3.18 3.32
C GLY A 261 -13.13 2.28 2.64
N VAL A 262 -13.37 2.51 1.35
CA VAL A 262 -14.36 1.76 0.54
C VAL A 262 -14.02 0.27 0.37
N TRP A 263 -12.77 -0.12 0.64
CA TRP A 263 -12.34 -1.53 0.58
C TRP A 263 -12.61 -2.33 1.86
N LYS A 264 -13.05 -1.67 2.94
CA LYS A 264 -13.33 -2.35 4.21
C LYS A 264 -14.62 -3.17 4.11
N VAL A 265 -14.56 -4.45 4.48
CA VAL A 265 -15.69 -5.40 4.53
C VAL A 265 -16.10 -5.78 5.96
N HIS A 266 -15.27 -5.49 6.96
CA HIS A 266 -15.56 -5.81 8.36
C HIS A 266 -15.26 -4.64 9.31
N ALA A 267 -16.11 -4.46 10.33
CA ALA A 267 -16.03 -3.33 11.27
C ALA A 267 -14.73 -3.33 12.11
N SER A 268 -14.17 -4.51 12.39
CA SER A 268 -12.93 -4.66 13.19
C SER A 268 -11.64 -4.51 12.39
N GLN A 269 -11.68 -4.36 11.07
CA GLN A 269 -10.45 -4.17 10.26
C GLN A 269 -9.53 -3.04 10.73
N PRO A 270 -10.02 -1.86 11.18
CA PRO A 270 -9.16 -0.83 11.74
C PRO A 270 -8.40 -1.30 12.99
N ARG A 271 -9.03 -2.14 13.83
CA ARG A 271 -8.36 -2.73 15.00
C ARG A 271 -7.26 -3.69 14.56
N TRP A 272 -7.57 -4.62 13.67
CA TRP A 272 -6.58 -5.59 13.15
C TRP A 272 -5.42 -4.92 12.42
N PHE A 273 -5.68 -3.79 11.74
CA PHE A 273 -4.64 -2.97 11.12
C PHE A 273 -3.65 -2.44 12.17
N VAL A 274 -4.16 -1.86 13.26
CA VAL A 274 -3.32 -1.34 14.36
C VAL A 274 -2.64 -2.47 15.13
N ASP A 275 -3.28 -3.63 15.26
CA ASP A 275 -2.65 -4.82 15.82
C ASP A 275 -1.45 -5.27 14.98
N ALA A 276 -1.58 -5.29 13.65
CA ALA A 276 -0.46 -5.59 12.77
C ALA A 276 0.69 -4.57 12.91
N VAL A 277 0.39 -3.28 13.14
CA VAL A 277 1.44 -2.28 13.45
C VAL A 277 2.14 -2.60 14.77
N ALA A 278 1.39 -2.95 15.81
CA ALA A 278 1.97 -3.33 17.10
C ALA A 278 2.87 -4.58 16.97
N ASP A 279 2.42 -5.59 16.22
CA ASP A 279 3.18 -6.81 15.95
C ASP A 279 4.50 -6.51 15.22
N VAL A 280 4.45 -5.62 14.22
CA VAL A 280 5.66 -5.14 13.51
C VAL A 280 6.62 -4.43 14.47
N LEU A 281 6.14 -3.53 15.32
CA LEU A 281 6.98 -2.83 16.30
C LEU A 281 7.57 -3.77 17.36
N ASN A 282 6.92 -4.91 17.62
CA ASN A 282 7.42 -5.91 18.55
C ASN A 282 8.53 -6.78 17.97
N ARG A 283 8.59 -6.97 16.64
CA ARG A 283 9.55 -7.87 15.98
C ARG A 283 10.64 -7.18 15.16
N VAL A 284 10.44 -5.94 14.73
CA VAL A 284 11.42 -5.18 13.94
C VAL A 284 11.81 -3.90 14.65
N ARG A 285 13.12 -3.63 14.71
CA ARG A 285 13.67 -2.45 15.36
C ARG A 285 13.77 -1.26 14.40
N PHE A 286 13.13 -0.14 14.76
CA PHE A 286 13.13 1.13 14.05
C PHE A 286 13.58 2.27 14.98
N PRO A 287 14.89 2.39 15.26
CA PRO A 287 15.40 3.29 16.29
C PRO A 287 15.14 4.77 16.02
N MET A 288 14.90 5.16 14.77
CA MET A 288 14.64 6.54 14.38
C MET A 288 13.16 6.87 14.27
N ILE A 289 12.23 5.94 14.51
CA ILE A 289 10.80 6.26 14.57
C ILE A 289 10.48 6.77 15.98
N GLY A 290 10.17 8.06 16.10
CA GLY A 290 9.85 8.68 17.40
C GLY A 290 8.36 8.70 17.70
N ILE A 291 7.53 8.94 16.68
CA ILE A 291 6.07 9.06 16.82
C ILE A 291 5.38 8.35 15.67
N ILE A 292 4.33 7.60 15.98
CA ILE A 292 3.35 7.10 15.01
C ILE A 292 2.01 7.74 15.32
N ASP A 293 1.45 8.47 14.36
CA ASP A 293 0.15 9.13 14.45
C ASP A 293 -0.84 8.48 13.49
N PHE A 294 -1.73 7.66 14.06
CA PHE A 294 -2.85 7.05 13.36
C PHE A 294 -3.93 8.09 13.12
N SER A 295 -4.12 8.47 11.86
CA SER A 295 -4.97 9.58 11.48
C SER A 295 -6.10 9.16 10.55
N TRP A 296 -7.28 9.78 10.75
CA TRP A 296 -8.43 9.66 9.85
C TRP A 296 -9.10 8.27 9.78
N PHE A 297 -8.95 7.42 10.79
CA PHE A 297 -9.77 6.22 10.93
C PHE A 297 -10.19 5.96 12.38
N SER A 298 -11.34 5.31 12.55
CA SER A 298 -11.98 5.10 13.85
C SER A 298 -11.56 3.77 14.45
N LEU A 299 -11.28 3.79 15.76
CA LEU A 299 -11.05 2.62 16.59
C LEU A 299 -12.10 2.57 17.71
N PRO A 300 -12.43 1.37 18.22
CA PRO A 300 -13.18 1.24 19.47
C PRO A 300 -12.47 1.99 20.61
N SER A 301 -13.25 2.53 21.54
CA SER A 301 -12.71 3.18 22.74
C SER A 301 -12.50 2.15 23.86
N PRO A 302 -11.37 2.16 24.59
CA PRO A 302 -10.20 3.00 24.35
C PRO A 302 -9.40 2.54 23.13
N ALA A 303 -8.95 3.51 22.31
CA ALA A 303 -8.06 3.22 21.18
C ALA A 303 -6.66 2.91 21.70
N THR A 304 -6.08 1.77 21.28
CA THR A 304 -4.74 1.35 21.70
C THR A 304 -3.92 0.76 20.56
N CYS A 305 -2.59 0.85 20.64
CA CYS A 305 -1.65 0.14 19.78
C CYS A 305 -0.66 -0.62 20.68
N GLY A 306 -0.71 -1.96 20.68
CA GLY A 306 0.12 -2.76 21.60
C GLY A 306 -0.11 -2.44 23.08
N GLY A 307 -1.32 -2.01 23.45
CA GLY A 307 -1.67 -1.57 24.81
C GLY A 307 -1.45 -0.08 25.10
N ALA A 308 -0.67 0.64 24.29
CA ALA A 308 -0.44 2.09 24.47
C ALA A 308 -1.63 2.92 23.94
N GLN A 309 -2.14 3.85 24.75
CA GLN A 309 -3.20 4.80 24.38
C GLN A 309 -2.63 6.05 23.69
N HIS A 310 -3.47 7.06 23.48
CA HIS A 310 -3.04 8.34 22.93
C HIS A 310 -1.98 9.01 23.82
N GLU A 311 -0.88 9.43 23.21
CA GLU A 311 0.31 10.05 23.81
C GLU A 311 1.19 9.13 24.66
N ASP A 312 0.76 7.90 24.92
CA ASP A 312 1.57 6.89 25.59
C ASP A 312 2.79 6.49 24.76
N ARG A 313 3.83 6.04 25.46
CA ARG A 313 5.05 5.50 24.86
C ARG A 313 5.02 3.98 24.88
N LEU A 314 4.99 3.38 23.69
CA LEU A 314 5.13 1.95 23.48
C LEU A 314 6.62 1.59 23.47
N ALA A 315 7.07 0.88 24.51
CA ALA A 315 8.37 0.22 24.54
C ALA A 315 8.21 -1.24 24.11
N THR A 316 9.07 -1.73 23.21
CA THR A 316 8.96 -3.09 22.68
C THR A 316 10.21 -3.95 22.98
N PRO A 317 10.10 -5.29 22.93
CA PRO A 317 11.23 -6.19 23.25
C PRO A 317 12.47 -5.99 22.38
N VAL A 318 12.30 -5.52 21.15
CA VAL A 318 13.40 -5.23 20.21
C VAL A 318 14.01 -3.84 20.41
N GLY A 319 13.60 -3.11 21.46
CA GLY A 319 14.18 -1.83 21.86
C GLY A 319 13.60 -0.61 21.12
N ASN A 320 12.40 -0.72 20.55
CA ASN A 320 11.69 0.47 20.08
C ASN A 320 11.14 1.26 21.26
N SER A 321 11.03 2.57 21.10
CA SER A 321 10.40 3.48 22.07
C SER A 321 9.64 4.56 21.31
N VAL A 322 8.39 4.27 20.98
CA VAL A 322 7.58 5.08 20.07
C VAL A 322 6.41 5.69 20.81
N GLN A 323 6.19 7.00 20.67
CA GLN A 323 4.95 7.60 21.16
C GLN A 323 3.82 7.33 20.16
N ILE A 324 2.69 6.81 20.67
CA ILE A 324 1.51 6.50 19.88
C ILE A 324 0.54 7.68 19.93
N ARG A 325 0.02 8.10 18.78
CA ARG A 325 -1.04 9.12 18.68
C ARG A 325 -2.20 8.61 17.84
N PHE A 326 -3.41 9.01 18.23
CA PHE A 326 -4.64 8.79 17.49
C PHE A 326 -5.27 10.15 17.24
N SER A 327 -5.47 10.53 15.98
CA SER A 327 -5.93 11.86 15.66
C SER A 327 -6.74 11.92 14.37
N LYS A 328 -7.10 13.15 13.96
CA LYS A 328 -7.64 13.47 12.63
C LYS A 328 -6.78 14.53 11.96
N ARG A 329 -5.46 14.48 12.20
CA ARG A 329 -4.49 15.44 11.66
C ARG A 329 -4.38 15.28 10.14
N ASP A 330 -4.38 16.38 9.40
CA ASP A 330 -4.05 16.34 7.98
C ASP A 330 -2.55 16.04 7.78
N PRO A 331 -2.13 15.39 6.68
CA PRO A 331 -0.75 14.92 6.48
C PRO A 331 0.35 15.93 6.83
N ALA A 332 0.18 17.19 6.41
CA ALA A 332 1.15 18.26 6.54
C ALA A 332 0.74 19.36 7.54
N ASP A 333 -0.20 19.12 8.45
CA ASP A 333 -0.47 20.08 9.54
C ASP A 333 0.79 20.34 10.39
N PRO A 334 0.94 21.49 11.07
CA PRO A 334 2.00 21.66 12.06
C PRO A 334 1.99 20.53 13.12
N LEU A 335 3.16 20.14 13.61
CA LEU A 335 3.28 19.09 14.61
C LEU A 335 2.95 19.65 16.00
N SER A 336 1.76 19.36 16.52
CA SER A 336 1.35 19.83 17.85
C SER A 336 2.26 19.29 18.95
N GLY A 337 2.67 20.17 19.87
CA GLY A 337 3.55 19.85 20.99
C GLY A 337 5.00 19.53 20.61
N ILE A 338 5.39 19.78 19.34
CA ILE A 338 6.72 19.43 18.82
C ILE A 338 7.37 20.69 18.23
N PRO A 339 8.61 21.03 18.61
CA PRO A 339 9.30 22.18 18.05
C PRO A 339 9.41 22.08 16.52
N PRO A 340 9.21 23.18 15.78
CA PRO A 340 9.36 23.19 14.33
C PRO A 340 10.72 22.62 13.89
N ASN A 341 10.72 21.84 12.81
CA ASN A 341 11.92 21.22 12.22
C ASN A 341 12.70 20.23 13.10
N SER A 342 12.21 19.87 14.30
CA SER A 342 12.89 18.91 15.20
C SER A 342 12.71 17.44 14.79
N MET A 343 11.66 17.13 14.02
CA MET A 343 11.37 15.79 13.49
C MET A 343 11.21 15.82 11.98
N LEU A 344 11.48 14.69 11.34
CA LEU A 344 11.18 14.46 9.93
C LEU A 344 9.72 14.01 9.79
N LEU A 345 8.89 14.80 9.11
CA LEU A 345 7.55 14.36 8.74
C LEU A 345 7.64 13.27 7.66
N VAL A 346 7.04 12.11 7.92
CA VAL A 346 6.80 11.05 6.95
C VAL A 346 5.30 10.80 6.90
N ALA A 347 4.64 11.15 5.81
CA ALA A 347 3.20 11.00 5.65
C ALA A 347 2.86 9.90 4.65
N THR A 348 1.97 8.99 5.03
CA THR A 348 1.43 8.00 4.10
C THR A 348 0.14 8.50 3.45
N TYR A 349 -0.11 8.05 2.22
CA TYR A 349 -1.44 8.08 1.63
C TYR A 349 -1.82 6.69 1.16
N ALA A 350 -3.12 6.37 1.27
CA ALA A 350 -3.67 5.15 0.70
C ALA A 350 -3.70 5.29 -0.82
N TRP A 351 -2.99 4.40 -1.50
CA TRP A 351 -2.86 4.32 -2.95
C TRP A 351 -3.50 3.03 -3.49
N ASP A 352 -3.73 2.97 -4.81
CA ASP A 352 -4.19 1.80 -5.55
C ASP A 352 -3.05 1.01 -6.20
N GLY A 353 -3.08 -0.31 -6.00
CA GLY A 353 -2.11 -1.25 -6.59
C GLY A 353 -2.13 -1.32 -8.12
N ASN A 354 -3.15 -0.77 -8.78
CA ASN A 354 -3.29 -0.71 -10.23
C ASN A 354 -3.66 0.69 -10.75
N ALA A 355 -3.16 1.76 -10.15
CA ALA A 355 -3.30 3.11 -10.73
C ALA A 355 -2.00 3.91 -10.64
N PHE A 356 -1.88 4.96 -11.45
CA PHE A 356 -0.85 5.97 -11.25
C PHE A 356 -1.09 6.74 -9.95
N PRO A 357 -0.05 7.32 -9.34
CA PRO A 357 -0.21 8.17 -8.15
C PRO A 357 -1.19 9.31 -8.40
N GLY A 358 -2.14 9.47 -7.47
CA GLY A 358 -3.18 10.48 -7.57
C GLY A 358 -4.47 10.00 -8.25
N ASN A 359 -4.44 8.84 -8.93
CA ASN A 359 -5.56 8.07 -9.45
C ASN A 359 -6.72 8.93 -10.02
N GLU A 360 -7.71 9.26 -9.20
CA GLU A 360 -8.86 10.14 -9.49
C GLU A 360 -8.50 11.44 -10.22
N ILE A 361 -7.31 12.02 -9.99
CA ILE A 361 -6.87 13.27 -10.61
C ILE A 361 -6.90 13.20 -12.14
N TYR A 362 -6.57 12.03 -12.72
CA TYR A 362 -6.57 11.83 -14.15
C TYR A 362 -7.97 11.81 -14.76
N THR A 363 -9.00 11.65 -13.93
CA THR A 363 -10.42 11.75 -14.30
C THR A 363 -11.05 13.10 -13.95
N GLY A 364 -10.27 14.04 -13.41
CA GLY A 364 -10.71 15.40 -13.09
C GLY A 364 -11.17 15.60 -11.63
N SER A 365 -11.03 14.60 -10.77
CA SER A 365 -11.36 14.73 -9.34
C SER A 365 -10.12 15.09 -8.51
N LEU A 366 -10.18 16.22 -7.79
CA LEU A 366 -9.09 16.75 -6.95
C LEU A 366 -9.33 16.55 -5.44
N CYS A 367 -10.29 15.71 -5.08
CA CYS A 367 -10.70 15.48 -3.69
C CYS A 367 -11.51 14.18 -3.55
N GLY A 368 -11.89 13.84 -2.32
CA GLY A 368 -12.83 12.75 -2.02
C GLY A 368 -12.16 11.47 -1.53
N SER A 369 -10.90 11.23 -1.90
CA SER A 369 -10.08 10.10 -1.44
C SER A 369 -8.64 10.56 -1.13
N GLY A 370 -7.80 9.64 -0.66
CA GLY A 370 -6.41 9.92 -0.28
C GLY A 370 -5.51 10.28 -1.48
N ASP A 371 -5.69 9.59 -2.60
CA ASP A 371 -4.96 9.78 -3.85
C ASP A 371 -4.99 11.22 -4.39
N PRO A 372 -6.15 11.74 -4.85
CA PRO A 372 -6.21 13.06 -5.44
C PRO A 372 -5.93 14.15 -4.41
N ALA A 373 -6.27 13.92 -3.14
CA ALA A 373 -5.95 14.87 -2.07
C ALA A 373 -4.44 15.01 -1.89
N THR A 374 -3.68 13.92 -1.94
CA THR A 374 -2.22 13.95 -1.78
C THR A 374 -1.54 14.52 -3.02
N ALA A 375 -1.96 14.10 -4.22
CA ALA A 375 -1.45 14.66 -5.47
C ALA A 375 -1.74 16.16 -5.61
N ALA A 376 -2.86 16.64 -5.07
CA ALA A 376 -3.20 18.05 -5.06
C ALA A 376 -2.52 18.85 -3.93
N CYS A 377 -1.98 18.21 -2.89
CA CYS A 377 -1.38 18.92 -1.76
C CYS A 377 0.13 19.08 -1.86
N CYS A 378 0.81 18.35 -2.74
CA CYS A 378 2.26 18.33 -2.86
C CYS A 378 2.73 17.92 -4.25
N THR A 379 4.04 17.80 -4.45
CA THR A 379 4.67 17.56 -5.76
C THR A 379 4.64 16.09 -6.23
N ILE A 380 3.95 15.18 -5.54
CA ILE A 380 3.97 13.75 -5.90
C ILE A 380 3.37 13.44 -7.28
N TYR A 381 2.52 14.32 -7.81
CA TYR A 381 1.96 14.16 -9.15
C TYR A 381 3.05 14.04 -10.22
N GLU A 382 4.18 14.74 -10.02
CA GLU A 382 5.36 14.66 -10.88
C GLU A 382 6.37 13.65 -10.31
N LEU A 383 6.67 13.74 -9.01
CA LEU A 383 7.75 12.95 -8.39
C LEU A 383 7.48 11.45 -8.38
N HIS A 384 6.22 11.02 -8.21
CA HIS A 384 5.84 9.61 -8.17
C HIS A 384 5.36 9.10 -9.54
N ASN A 385 5.20 9.94 -10.56
CA ASN A 385 4.80 9.50 -11.89
C ASN A 385 6.01 8.90 -12.64
N PRO A 386 6.03 7.59 -12.95
CA PRO A 386 7.21 6.94 -13.52
C PRO A 386 7.57 7.41 -14.94
N TYR A 387 6.65 8.08 -15.65
CA TYR A 387 6.89 8.64 -16.98
C TYR A 387 7.39 10.09 -16.94
N ILE A 388 7.24 10.76 -15.79
CA ILE A 388 7.80 12.10 -15.55
C ILE A 388 9.14 11.97 -14.82
N ASN A 389 9.18 11.14 -13.77
CA ASN A 389 10.37 10.84 -12.99
C ASN A 389 10.65 9.31 -13.04
N PRO A 390 11.62 8.84 -13.82
CA PRO A 390 11.89 7.41 -14.00
C PRO A 390 12.67 6.80 -12.82
N TYR A 391 12.09 6.85 -11.61
CA TYR A 391 12.71 6.34 -10.38
C TYR A 391 12.66 4.82 -10.24
N PHE A 392 11.98 4.09 -11.12
CA PHE A 392 11.68 2.66 -10.96
C PHE A 392 12.92 1.75 -10.93
N GLY A 393 14.09 2.24 -11.37
CA GLY A 393 15.38 1.55 -11.16
C GLY A 393 16.00 1.76 -9.78
N LYS A 394 15.44 2.63 -8.94
CA LYS A 394 15.88 2.91 -7.56
C LYS A 394 14.96 2.16 -6.60
N VAL A 395 15.39 0.98 -6.20
CA VAL A 395 14.64 0.10 -5.31
C VAL A 395 15.26 0.13 -3.91
N PHE A 396 14.47 0.57 -2.93
CA PHE A 396 14.80 0.40 -1.52
C PHE A 396 14.12 -0.87 -1.00
N THR A 397 14.94 -1.79 -0.50
CA THR A 397 14.47 -3.06 0.04
C THR A 397 14.40 -2.99 1.55
N ALA A 398 13.19 -3.10 2.10
CA ALA A 398 13.02 -3.29 3.53
C ALA A 398 13.54 -4.69 3.91
N PRO A 399 14.45 -4.80 4.89
CA PRO A 399 15.05 -6.08 5.24
C PRO A 399 13.98 -7.00 5.83
N SER A 400 14.09 -8.29 5.53
CA SER A 400 13.37 -9.29 6.33
C SER A 400 14.00 -9.31 7.71
N SER A 401 13.20 -9.18 8.77
CA SER A 401 13.65 -9.65 10.08
C SER A 401 13.98 -11.13 9.93
N ALA A 402 15.24 -11.53 10.17
CA ALA A 402 15.54 -12.92 10.39
C ALA A 402 14.70 -13.37 11.59
N THR A 403 13.82 -14.35 11.37
CA THR A 403 13.00 -14.98 12.42
C THR A 403 13.86 -15.50 13.54
#